data_AF-A0A2N2F6K0-F1
#
_entry.id   AF-A0A2N2F6K0-F1
#
_cell.length_a   1.000
_cell.length_b   1.000
_cell.length_c   1.000
_cell.angle_alpha   90.00
_cell.angle_beta   90.00
_cell.angle_gamma   90.00
#
_symmetry.space_group_name_H-M   'P 1'
#
loop_
_entity.id
_entity.type
_entity.pdbx_description
1 polymer ?
#
loop_
_entity_poly.entity_id
_entity_poly.type
_entity_poly.pdbx_seq_one_letter_code
_entity_poly.pdbx_strand_id
1 'polypeptide(L)'
;MKKKALLLYAFVTPLLYAQQPPENLNTLTNATTQVNETPGNTPLHKVRNSQEALALIQAGADIHAKNWLNHTPLHIAVNNGLPDVVKILIEAGADTEARDRWGRTPGQMAYTMTMAAFFTQCVEKRAQQKK
;
A
#
# COMPACT_ATOMS: atom_id res chain seq x y z
N MET A 1 10.68 -22.65 -29.51
CA MET A 1 10.47 -21.65 -30.57
C MET A 1 9.36 -20.68 -30.15
N LYS A 2 9.71 -19.53 -29.56
CA LYS A 2 8.77 -18.42 -29.36
C LYS A 2 9.37 -17.20 -30.05
N LYS A 3 9.16 -17.10 -31.36
CA LYS A 3 9.48 -15.92 -32.16
C LYS A 3 8.20 -15.49 -32.84
N LYS A 4 7.73 -14.29 -32.46
CA LYS A 4 6.79 -13.37 -33.13
C LYS A 4 5.74 -12.82 -32.15
N ALA A 5 6.16 -11.82 -31.39
CA ALA A 5 5.29 -10.75 -30.88
C ALA A 5 6.13 -9.54 -30.43
N LEU A 6 7.22 -9.23 -31.15
CA LEU A 6 8.25 -8.26 -30.75
C LEU A 6 8.29 -7.05 -31.70
N LEU A 7 7.13 -6.56 -32.15
CA LEU A 7 7.06 -5.50 -33.18
C LEU A 7 6.21 -4.28 -32.83
N LEU A 8 5.80 -4.07 -31.58
CA LEU A 8 5.06 -2.86 -31.18
C LEU A 8 5.71 -2.07 -30.02
N TYR A 9 6.97 -2.36 -29.69
CA TYR A 9 7.73 -1.69 -28.62
C TYR A 9 8.81 -0.72 -29.14
N ALA A 10 8.65 -0.20 -30.36
CA ALA A 10 9.51 0.84 -30.89
C ALA A 10 8.64 2.06 -31.18
N PHE A 11 8.78 3.14 -30.41
CA PHE A 11 8.71 4.55 -30.88
C PHE A 11 8.76 5.60 -29.75
N VAL A 12 8.78 5.22 -28.47
CA VAL A 12 8.97 6.23 -27.39
C VAL A 12 10.03 5.77 -26.40
N THR A 13 11.29 5.85 -26.81
CA THR A 13 12.45 5.87 -25.90
C THR A 13 13.39 6.98 -26.33
N PRO A 14 13.51 8.03 -25.51
CA PRO A 14 14.84 8.58 -25.29
C PRO A 14 15.15 8.68 -23.79
N LEU A 15 16.24 8.01 -23.43
CA LEU A 15 17.28 8.52 -22.52
C LEU A 15 16.88 8.80 -21.06
N LEU A 16 16.61 7.77 -20.27
CA LEU A 16 17.08 7.74 -18.87
C LEU A 16 17.13 6.30 -18.32
N TYR A 17 17.97 5.47 -18.93
CA TYR A 17 18.28 4.12 -18.44
C TYR A 17 19.70 4.12 -17.87
N ALA A 18 19.82 4.28 -16.56
CA ALA A 18 21.02 3.89 -15.83
C ALA A 18 20.64 3.46 -14.41
N GLN A 19 21.07 2.24 -14.07
CA GLN A 19 21.07 1.58 -12.76
C GLN A 19 19.78 0.89 -12.24
N GLN A 20 19.86 -0.46 -12.21
CA GLN A 20 19.28 -1.44 -11.24
C GLN A 20 18.18 -2.41 -11.78
N PRO A 21 18.14 -3.67 -11.25
CA PRO A 21 17.99 -4.95 -11.98
C PRO A 21 16.53 -5.45 -12.12
N PRO A 22 16.26 -6.57 -12.82
CA PRO A 22 14.91 -6.97 -13.21
C PRO A 22 14.17 -7.66 -12.06
N GLU A 23 12.87 -7.88 -12.26
CA GLU A 23 11.98 -8.77 -11.48
C GLU A 23 11.15 -8.11 -10.36
N ASN A 24 9.95 -7.65 -10.74
CA ASN A 24 8.74 -8.16 -10.10
C ASN A 24 7.51 -7.79 -10.94
N LEU A 25 6.52 -8.69 -10.99
CA LEU A 25 5.29 -8.60 -11.78
C LEU A 25 4.36 -7.42 -11.41
N ASN A 26 4.83 -6.49 -10.56
CA ASN A 26 4.07 -5.41 -9.93
C ASN A 26 4.00 -4.12 -10.80
N THR A 27 4.59 -4.11 -11.99
CA THR A 27 4.75 -2.91 -12.82
C THR A 27 3.71 -2.74 -13.92
N LEU A 28 2.71 -3.62 -14.04
CA LEU A 28 1.71 -3.57 -15.13
C LEU A 28 0.48 -2.70 -14.87
N THR A 29 0.37 -2.00 -13.73
CA THR A 29 -0.83 -1.17 -13.42
C THR A 29 -0.62 0.34 -13.56
N ASN A 30 0.45 0.81 -14.22
CA ASN A 30 0.72 2.25 -14.34
C ASN A 30 0.62 2.78 -15.78
N ALA A 31 -0.49 2.51 -16.44
CA ALA A 31 -0.91 3.28 -17.60
C ALA A 31 -2.33 3.80 -17.35
N THR A 32 -2.47 5.11 -17.41
CA THR A 32 -3.71 5.92 -17.37
C THR A 32 -4.27 6.29 -16.00
N THR A 33 -3.60 7.21 -15.27
CA THR A 33 -4.27 8.40 -14.69
C THR A 33 -3.23 9.34 -14.06
N GLN A 34 -3.09 10.55 -14.61
CA GLN A 34 -2.32 11.64 -14.00
C GLN A 34 -3.10 12.18 -12.80
N VAL A 35 -2.85 11.63 -11.61
CA VAL A 35 -3.07 12.29 -10.30
C VAL A 35 -2.09 11.69 -9.28
N ASN A 36 -0.92 12.32 -9.11
CA ASN A 36 -0.16 12.29 -7.86
C ASN A 36 0.13 10.89 -7.26
N GLU A 37 0.24 9.84 -8.08
CA GLU A 37 0.42 8.50 -7.57
C GLU A 37 1.83 8.37 -6.99
N THR A 38 1.93 8.20 -5.68
CA THR A 38 3.19 7.89 -5.02
C THR A 38 3.73 6.60 -5.62
N PRO A 39 4.89 6.62 -6.31
CA PRO A 39 5.34 5.43 -6.99
C PRO A 39 5.72 4.35 -5.97
N GLY A 40 5.59 3.08 -6.36
CA GLY A 40 5.79 1.92 -5.48
C GLY A 40 4.56 1.50 -4.69
N ASN A 41 3.38 2.07 -4.92
CA ASN A 41 2.13 1.58 -4.33
C ASN A 41 1.77 0.18 -4.86
N THR A 42 1.50 -0.76 -3.95
CA THR A 42 0.87 -2.04 -4.27
C THR A 42 -0.66 -1.88 -4.39
N PRO A 43 -1.39 -2.85 -4.94
CA PRO A 43 -2.85 -2.81 -4.97
C PRO A 43 -3.47 -2.56 -3.59
N LEU A 44 -2.85 -3.11 -2.53
CA LEU A 44 -3.30 -2.94 -1.15
C LEU A 44 -3.14 -1.51 -0.63
N HIS A 45 -2.26 -0.69 -1.22
CA HIS A 45 -2.15 0.74 -0.90
C HIS A 45 -3.31 1.57 -1.49
N LYS A 46 -3.95 1.10 -2.55
CA LYS A 46 -4.97 1.85 -3.30
C LYS A 46 -6.40 1.48 -2.95
N VAL A 47 -6.60 0.65 -1.92
CA VAL A 47 -7.92 0.19 -1.50
C VAL A 47 -8.82 1.35 -1.10
N ARG A 48 -10.09 1.25 -1.49
CA ARG A 48 -11.11 2.28 -1.18
C ARG A 48 -12.14 1.82 -0.17
N ASN A 49 -12.29 0.50 -0.03
CA ASN A 49 -13.30 -0.12 0.81
C ASN A 49 -12.76 -1.41 1.44
N SER A 50 -13.50 -1.93 2.41
CA SER A 50 -13.17 -3.14 3.15
C SER A 50 -13.21 -4.41 2.29
N GLN A 51 -14.12 -4.48 1.31
CA GLN A 51 -14.24 -5.66 0.44
C GLN A 51 -13.00 -5.84 -0.44
N GLU A 52 -12.49 -4.77 -1.05
CA GLU A 52 -11.24 -4.77 -1.81
C GLU A 52 -10.04 -5.17 -0.94
N ALA A 53 -9.96 -4.61 0.28
CA ALA A 53 -8.89 -4.97 1.22
C ALA A 53 -8.91 -6.46 1.58
N LEU A 54 -10.08 -7.02 1.88
CA LEU A 54 -10.23 -8.45 2.19
C LEU A 54 -9.88 -9.33 1.00
N ALA A 55 -10.38 -9.00 -0.20
CA ALA A 55 -10.09 -9.79 -1.41
C ALA A 55 -8.59 -9.82 -1.71
N LEU A 56 -7.89 -8.68 -1.54
CA LEU A 56 -6.45 -8.61 -1.74
C LEU A 56 -5.67 -9.37 -0.67
N ILE A 57 -6.06 -9.28 0.60
CA ILE A 57 -5.43 -10.04 1.68
C ILE A 57 -5.61 -11.56 1.45
N GLN A 58 -6.81 -11.99 1.06
CA GLN A 58 -7.08 -13.39 0.72
C GLN A 58 -6.29 -13.86 -0.51
N ALA A 59 -6.03 -12.98 -1.47
CA ALA A 59 -5.19 -13.24 -2.63
C ALA A 59 -3.68 -13.26 -2.29
N GLY A 60 -3.29 -13.06 -1.03
CA GLY A 60 -1.90 -13.07 -0.59
C GLY A 60 -1.15 -11.75 -0.81
N ALA A 61 -1.87 -10.62 -0.89
CA ALA A 61 -1.23 -9.31 -0.96
C ALA A 61 -0.38 -9.05 0.30
N ASP A 62 0.80 -8.47 0.11
CA ASP A 62 1.70 -8.12 1.21
C ASP A 62 1.15 -6.93 2.01
N ILE A 63 0.75 -7.21 3.25
CA ILE A 63 0.21 -6.26 4.23
C ILE A 63 1.29 -5.28 4.73
N HIS A 64 2.56 -5.66 4.63
CA HIS A 64 3.71 -4.87 5.10
C HIS A 64 4.45 -4.16 3.96
N ALA A 65 3.94 -4.25 2.73
CA ALA A 65 4.54 -3.61 1.58
C ALA A 65 4.75 -2.11 1.83
N LYS A 66 5.88 -1.59 1.41
CA LYS A 66 6.23 -0.17 1.55
C LYS A 66 6.32 0.47 0.18
N ASN A 67 5.65 1.61 0.00
CA ASN A 67 5.88 2.46 -1.16
C ASN A 67 7.17 3.29 -0.99
N TRP A 68 7.51 4.15 -1.96
CA TRP A 68 8.74 4.95 -1.90
C TRP A 68 8.78 5.98 -0.76
N LEU A 69 7.66 6.26 -0.11
CA LEU A 69 7.60 7.10 1.10
C LEU A 69 7.67 6.29 2.39
N ASN A 70 7.92 4.98 2.30
CA ASN A 70 7.78 4.01 3.38
C ASN A 70 6.37 3.95 3.99
N HIS A 71 5.35 4.43 3.27
CA HIS A 71 3.97 4.19 3.69
C HIS A 71 3.66 2.71 3.49
N THR A 72 3.06 2.11 4.51
CA THR A 72 2.39 0.81 4.40
C THR A 72 0.93 1.00 4.01
N PRO A 73 0.21 -0.05 3.59
CA PRO A 73 -1.24 0.01 3.40
C PRO A 73 -1.99 0.63 4.59
N LEU A 74 -1.51 0.36 5.82
CA LEU A 74 -2.09 0.92 7.05
C LEU A 74 -1.91 2.44 7.14
N HIS A 75 -0.77 2.99 6.71
CA HIS A 75 -0.58 4.44 6.65
C HIS A 75 -1.61 5.10 5.72
N ILE A 76 -1.83 4.52 4.55
CA ILE A 76 -2.77 5.07 3.57
C ILE A 76 -4.22 4.94 4.08
N ALA A 77 -4.59 3.81 4.68
CA ALA A 77 -5.92 3.60 5.23
C ALA A 77 -6.27 4.62 6.33
N VAL A 78 -5.32 4.90 7.24
CA VAL A 78 -5.51 5.91 8.30
C VAL A 78 -5.58 7.32 7.72
N ASN A 79 -4.66 7.67 6.80
CA ASN A 79 -4.65 8.98 6.15
C ASN A 79 -5.94 9.26 5.36
N ASN A 80 -6.51 8.23 4.72
CA ASN A 80 -7.76 8.34 3.95
C ASN A 80 -9.02 8.25 4.83
N GLY A 81 -8.87 8.00 6.13
CA GLY A 81 -10.02 7.92 7.04
C GLY A 81 -10.91 6.70 6.81
N LEU A 82 -10.34 5.54 6.48
CA LEU A 82 -11.07 4.30 6.19
C LEU A 82 -11.09 3.35 7.40
N PRO A 83 -12.00 3.51 8.39
CA PRO A 83 -11.97 2.76 9.65
C PRO A 83 -12.10 1.24 9.45
N ASP A 84 -12.93 0.80 8.51
CA ASP A 84 -13.13 -0.62 8.25
C ASP A 84 -11.86 -1.27 7.68
N VAL A 85 -11.18 -0.58 6.77
CA VAL A 85 -9.90 -1.05 6.20
C VAL A 85 -8.81 -1.07 7.28
N VAL A 86 -8.73 -0.03 8.13
CA VAL A 86 -7.80 0.02 9.27
C VAL A 86 -8.01 -1.18 10.19
N LYS A 87 -9.27 -1.48 10.55
CA LYS A 87 -9.60 -2.62 11.40
C LYS A 87 -9.15 -3.94 10.78
N ILE A 88 -9.46 -4.17 9.50
CA ILE A 88 -9.10 -5.40 8.79
C ILE A 88 -7.58 -5.57 8.72
N LEU A 89 -6.83 -4.51 8.39
CA LEU A 89 -5.37 -4.55 8.33
C LEU A 89 -4.77 -4.84 9.71
N ILE A 90 -5.28 -4.20 10.76
CA ILE A 90 -4.87 -4.44 12.15
C ILE A 90 -5.17 -5.89 12.52
N GLU A 91 -6.37 -6.42 12.27
CA GLU A 91 -6.71 -7.82 12.55
C GLU A 91 -5.78 -8.79 11.79
N ALA A 92 -5.48 -8.47 10.53
CA ALA A 92 -4.67 -9.30 9.64
C ALA A 92 -3.18 -9.37 9.98
N GLY A 93 -2.65 -8.55 10.92
CA GLY A 93 -1.20 -8.58 11.21
C GLY A 93 -0.44 -7.32 10.92
N ALA A 94 -1.07 -6.27 10.36
CA ALA A 94 -0.34 -5.07 9.99
C ALA A 94 0.44 -4.48 11.17
N ASP A 95 1.64 -4.00 10.86
CA ASP A 95 2.53 -3.36 11.82
C ASP A 95 2.00 -1.94 12.14
N THR A 96 1.52 -1.76 13.36
CA THR A 96 0.93 -0.52 13.85
C THR A 96 1.98 0.52 14.23
N GLU A 97 3.24 0.09 14.39
CA GLU A 97 4.39 0.93 14.76
C GLU A 97 5.34 1.18 13.57
N ALA A 98 4.95 0.73 12.36
CA ALA A 98 5.71 0.96 11.15
C ALA A 98 5.96 2.47 10.97
N ARG A 99 7.21 2.85 10.67
CA ARG A 99 7.56 4.26 10.45
C ARG A 99 7.69 4.59 8.97
N ASP A 100 7.07 5.70 8.58
CA ASP A 100 7.27 6.30 7.26
C ASP A 100 8.66 6.97 7.14
N ARG A 101 8.96 7.57 5.98
CA ARG A 101 10.24 8.27 5.73
C ARG A 101 10.48 9.49 6.64
N TRP A 102 9.43 10.00 7.28
CA TRP A 102 9.48 11.13 8.22
C TRP A 102 9.47 10.65 9.68
N GLY A 103 9.51 9.34 9.91
CA GLY A 103 9.52 8.74 11.24
C GLY A 103 8.14 8.68 11.91
N ARG A 104 7.06 8.96 11.17
CA ARG A 104 5.68 8.97 11.68
C ARG A 104 5.08 7.57 11.63
N THR A 105 4.27 7.23 12.63
CA THR A 105 3.47 5.99 12.64
C THR A 105 2.14 6.19 11.90
N PRO A 106 1.42 5.11 11.51
CA PRO A 106 0.11 5.23 10.88
C PRO A 106 -0.86 6.07 11.72
N GLY A 107 -0.88 5.90 13.05
CA GLY A 107 -1.73 6.70 13.94
C GLY A 107 -1.42 8.20 13.92
N GLN A 108 -0.16 8.59 13.70
CA GLN A 108 0.26 9.99 13.57
C GLN A 108 -0.08 10.61 12.20
N MET A 109 -0.46 9.79 11.21
CA MET A 109 -0.94 10.23 9.90
C MET A 109 -2.44 10.55 9.87
N ALA A 110 -3.16 10.29 10.96
CA ALA A 110 -4.59 10.53 11.03
C ALA A 110 -4.89 12.03 10.84
N TYR A 111 -5.78 12.34 9.89
CA TYR A 111 -6.21 13.72 9.64
C TYR A 111 -7.09 14.27 10.78
N THR A 112 -7.84 13.39 11.46
CA THR A 112 -8.77 13.76 12.53
C THR A 112 -8.38 13.12 13.87
N MET A 113 -8.66 13.84 14.95
CA MET A 113 -8.49 13.32 16.32
C MET A 113 -9.33 12.05 16.56
N THR A 114 -10.51 11.97 15.92
CA THR A 114 -11.39 10.80 15.99
C THR A 114 -10.76 9.57 15.36
N MET A 115 -10.10 9.70 14.21
CA MET A 115 -9.41 8.56 13.58
C MET A 115 -8.17 8.13 14.38
N ALA A 116 -7.41 9.08 14.92
CA ALA A 116 -6.29 8.76 15.80
C ALA A 116 -6.75 7.98 17.04
N ALA A 117 -7.84 8.42 17.69
CA ALA A 117 -8.41 7.73 18.85
C ALA A 117 -8.94 6.33 18.48
N PHE A 118 -9.63 6.20 17.34
CA PHE A 118 -10.11 4.91 16.84
C PHE A 118 -8.96 3.94 16.57
N PHE A 119 -7.88 4.41 15.93
CA PHE A 119 -6.68 3.63 15.66
C PHE A 119 -6.09 3.09 16.97
N THR A 120 -5.83 3.97 17.94
CA THR A 120 -5.29 3.57 19.26
C THR A 120 -6.19 2.56 19.95
N GLN A 121 -7.52 2.78 19.94
CA GLN A 121 -8.48 1.84 20.53
C GLN A 121 -8.43 0.46 19.86
N CYS A 122 -8.28 0.40 18.53
CA CYS A 122 -8.15 -0.87 17.81
C CYS A 122 -6.87 -1.61 18.18
N VAL A 123 -5.75 -0.90 18.32
CA VAL A 123 -4.46 -1.47 18.75
C VAL A 123 -4.56 -2.04 20.16
N GLU A 124 -5.14 -1.31 21.10
CA GLU A 124 -5.33 -1.75 22.49
C GLU A 124 -6.22 -2.99 22.60
N LYS A 125 -7.34 -3.02 21.87
CA LYS A 125 -8.23 -4.19 21.83
C LYS A 125 -7.51 -5.43 21.29
N ARG A 126 -6.69 -5.26 20.25
CA ARG A 126 -5.88 -6.36 19.71
C ARG A 126 -4.86 -6.87 20.73
N ALA A 127 -4.25 -6.00 21.52
CA ALA A 127 -3.31 -6.39 22.57
C ALA A 127 -4.00 -7.20 23.70
N GLN A 128 -5.27 -6.92 23.99
CA GLN A 128 -6.06 -7.65 24.97
C GLN A 128 -6.50 -9.04 24.48
N GLN A 129 -6.75 -9.21 23.18
CA GLN A 129 -7.16 -10.50 22.59
C GLN A 129 -6.04 -11.55 22.51
N LYS A 130 -4.79 -11.16 22.78
CA LYS A 130 -3.63 -12.07 22.81
C LYS A 130 -3.25 -12.54 24.23
N LYS A 131 -4.04 -12.18 25.26
CA LYS A 131 -3.92 -12.70 26.63
C LYS A 131 -4.88 -13.86 26.85
#